data_AF-A0A6A4NK53-F1
#
_entry.id   AF-A0A6A4NK53-F1
#
_cell.length_a   1.000
_cell.length_b   1.000
_cell.length_c   1.000
_cell.angle_alpha   90.00
_cell.angle_beta   90.00
_cell.angle_gamma   90.00
#
_symmetry.space_group_name_H-M   'P 1'
#
loop_
_entity.id
_entity.type
_entity.pdbx_description
1 polymer ?
#
loop_
_entity_poly.entity_id
_entity_poly.type
_entity_poly.pdbx_seq_one_letter_code
_entity_poly.pdbx_strand_id
1 'polypeptide(L)' 'MSLISRFISEQGKILSRRLNRLTLKQQRLITIAIKQARILSSLPFLNNEKQFEKNWVDRYNYHY' A
#
# COMPACT_ATOMS: atom_id res chain seq x y z
N MET A 1 -3.45 12.51 10.16
CA MET A 1 -2.97 11.80 8.96
C MET A 1 -1.45 11.85 8.90
N SER A 2 -0.77 10.72 9.10
CA SER A 2 0.70 10.62 9.14
C SER A 2 1.32 10.99 7.79
N LEU A 3 2.44 11.73 7.79
CA LEU A 3 3.18 12.09 6.57
C LEU A 3 3.56 10.87 5.71
N ILE A 4 3.74 9.70 6.34
CA ILE A 4 4.15 8.45 5.70
C ILE A 4 3.03 7.87 4.83
N SER A 5 1.76 8.10 5.17
CA SER A 5 0.63 7.54 4.40
C SER A 5 0.53 8.13 2.99
N ARG A 6 1.12 9.30 2.74
CA ARG A 6 1.17 9.94 1.41
C ARG A 6 2.12 9.24 0.43
N PHE A 7 3.02 8.40 0.93
CA PHE A 7 4.04 7.71 0.13
C PHE A 7 3.69 6.24 -0.14
N ILE A 8 2.49 5.81 0.26
CA ILE A 8 1.95 4.47 -0.01
C ILE A 8 0.68 4.58 -0.84
N SER A 9 0.42 3.57 -1.68
CA SER A 9 -0.82 3.45 -2.43
C SER A 9 -1.96 3.03 -1.50
N GLU A 10 -3.19 3.14 -1.99
CA GLU A 10 -4.40 2.62 -1.34
C GLU A 10 -4.27 1.12 -0.97
N GLN A 11 -3.57 0.33 -1.80
CA GLN A 11 -3.31 -1.09 -1.49
C GLN A 11 -2.18 -1.30 -0.47
N GLY A 12 -1.60 -0.22 0.07
CA GLY A 12 -0.48 -0.26 0.99
C GLY A 12 0.89 -0.40 0.32
N LYS A 13 1.02 -0.34 -1.01
CA LYS A 13 2.32 -0.49 -1.72
C LYS A 13 3.14 0.80 -1.66
N ILE A 14 4.47 0.72 -1.59
CA ILE A 14 5.33 1.92 -1.60
C ILE A 14 5.30 2.56 -3.00
N LEU A 15 5.00 3.86 -3.08
CA LEU A 15 4.99 4.60 -4.33
C LEU A 15 6.40 4.83 -4.87
N SER A 16 6.53 4.84 -6.20
CA SER A 16 7.82 5.07 -6.86
C SER A 16 8.31 6.51 -6.67
N ARG A 17 9.63 6.71 -6.77
CA ARG A 17 10.25 8.05 -6.67
C ARG A 17 9.68 9.05 -7.68
N ARG A 18 9.34 8.60 -8.90
CA ARG A 18 8.79 9.45 -9.96
C ARG A 18 7.45 10.04 -9.56
N LEU A 19 6.59 9.25 -8.91
CA LEU A 19 5.30 9.69 -8.40
C LEU A 19 5.47 10.62 -7.20
N ASN A 20 6.39 10.29 -6.29
CA ASN A 20 6.64 11.09 -5.08
C ASN A 20 7.39 12.40 -5.36
N ARG A 21 8.04 12.55 -6.53
CA ARG A 21 8.88 13.70 -6.92
C ARG A 21 9.97 14.05 -5.90
N LEU A 22 10.57 13.02 -5.30
CA LEU A 22 11.61 13.16 -4.28
C LEU A 22 13.02 12.96 -4.84
N THR A 23 13.99 13.49 -4.10
CA THR A 23 15.41 13.14 -4.30
C THR A 23 15.65 11.65 -3.98
N LEU A 24 16.73 11.08 -4.52
CA LEU A 24 17.08 9.68 -4.25
C LEU A 24 17.31 9.42 -2.75
N LYS A 25 17.97 10.36 -2.06
CA LYS A 25 18.25 10.26 -0.62
C LYS A 25 16.97 10.22 0.20
N GLN A 26 16.02 11.12 -0.08
CA GLN A 26 14.73 11.16 0.61
C GLN A 26 13.91 9.89 0.37
N GLN A 27 13.84 9.40 -0.88
CA GLN A 27 13.11 8.17 -1.19
C GLN A 27 13.70 6.96 -0.44
N ARG A 28 15.04 6.86 -0.32
CA ARG A 28 15.71 5.80 0.45
C ARG A 28 15.30 5.86 1.93
N LEU A 29 15.34 7.04 2.54
CA LEU A 29 14.94 7.23 3.94
C LEU A 29 13.47 6.82 4.17
N ILE A 30 12.56 7.28 3.30
CA ILE A 30 11.14 6.93 3.38
C ILE A 30 10.91 5.42 3.23
N THR A 31 11.61 4.79 2.29
CA THR A 31 11.49 3.34 2.07
C THR A 31 11.92 2.55 3.31
N ILE A 32 13.00 2.97 3.98
CA ILE A 32 13.45 2.35 5.24
C ILE A 32 12.42 2.55 6.34
N ALA A 33 11.93 3.78 6.53
CA ALA A 33 10.93 4.10 7.54
C ALA A 33 9.62 3.30 7.35
N ILE A 34 9.12 3.16 6.12
CA ILE A 34 7.92 2.37 5.82
C ILE A 34 8.16 0.88 6.13
N LYS A 35 9.33 0.34 5.80
CA LYS A 35 9.65 -1.06 6.10
C LYS A 35 9.72 -1.30 7.62
N GLN A 36 10.34 -0.40 8.37
CA GLN A 36 10.39 -0.46 9.83
C GLN A 36 8.97 -0.40 10.44
N ALA A 37 8.14 0.55 9.99
CA ALA A 37 6.76 0.68 10.45
C ALA A 37 5.91 -0.57 10.16
N ARG A 38 6.15 -1.26 9.04
CA ARG A 38 5.49 -2.55 8.73
C ARG A 38 5.92 -3.69 9.64
N ILE A 39 7.22 -3.77 9.95
CA ILE A 39 7.75 -4.77 10.91
C ILE A 39 7.16 -4.54 12.30
N LEU A 40 7.01 -3.26 12.70
CA LEU A 40 6.39 -2.85 13.95
C LEU A 40 4.86 -2.87 13.93
N SER A 41 4.24 -3.48 12.91
CA SER A 41 2.78 -3.59 12.74
C SER A 41 2.03 -2.25 12.75
N SER A 42 2.72 -1.12 12.55
CA SER A 42 2.12 0.22 12.46
C SER A 42 1.54 0.51 11.07
N LEU A 43 1.93 -0.25 10.05
CA LEU A 43 1.40 -0.18 8.68
C LEU A 43 1.13 -1.59 8.14
N PRO A 44 0.03 -1.81 7.42
CA PRO A 44 -0.25 -3.08 6.78
C PRO A 44 0.67 -3.33 5.57
N PHE A 45 0.92 -4.60 5.26
CA PHE A 45 1.64 -5.00 4.05
C PHE A 45 0.74 -4.92 2.80
N LEU A 46 -0.55 -5.22 2.96
CA LEU A 46 -1.57 -5.20 1.93
C LEU A 46 -2.88 -4.68 2.53
N ASN A 47 -3.57 -3.79 1.83
CA ASN A 47 -4.97 -3.45 2.10
C ASN A 47 -5.87 -4.32 1.22
N ASN A 48 -6.67 -5.19 1.84
CA ASN A 48 -7.45 -6.23 1.17
C ASN A 48 -8.85 -5.79 0.76
N GLU A 49 -9.19 -4.50 0.80
CA GLU A 49 -10.55 -4.01 0.53
C GLU A 49 -11.10 -4.52 -0.82
N LYS A 50 -10.25 -4.55 -1.87
CA LYS A 50 -10.65 -5.03 -3.21
C LYS A 50 -10.64 -6.56 -3.39
N GLN A 51 -10.09 -7.32 -2.44
CA GLN A 51 -10.17 -8.79 -2.48
C GLN A 51 -11.57 -9.27 -2.09
N PHE A 52 -12.25 -8.55 -1.19
CA PHE A 52 -13.60 -8.93 -0.79
C PHE A 52 -14.59 -8.79 -1.96
N GLU A 53 -14.56 -7.69 -2.72
CA GLU A 53 -15.49 -7.45 -3.83
C GLU A 53 -15.40 -8.50 -4.95
N LYS A 54 -14.17 -8.92 -5.33
CA LYS A 54 -13.98 -9.96 -6.35
C LYS A 54 -14.61 -11.29 -5.94
N ASN A 55 -14.45 -11.69 -4.68
CA ASN A 55 -15.01 -12.94 -4.16
C ASN A 55 -16.55 -12.96 -4.16
N TRP A 56 -17.21 -11.81 -4.12
CA TRP A 56 -18.67 -11.74 -4.21
C TRP A 56 -19.13 -11.84 -5.67
N VAL A 57 -18.53 -11.07 -6.58
CA VAL A 57 -18.88 -11.07 -8.00
C VAL A 57 -18.67 -12.46 -8.61
N ASP A 58 -17.56 -13.14 -8.29
CA ASP A 58 -17.31 -14.49 -8.80
C ASP A 58 -18.36 -15.49 -8.29
N ARG A 59 -18.77 -15.40 -7.01
CA ARG A 59 -19.76 -16.32 -6.42
C ARG A 59 -21.15 -16.25 -7.06
N TYR A 60 -21.57 -15.06 -7.50
CA TYR A 60 -22.87 -14.89 -8.15
C TYR A 60 -22.86 -15.24 -9.65
N ASN A 61 -21.69 -15.28 -10.29
CA ASN A 61 -21.56 -15.57 -11.72
C ASN A 61 -21.37 -17.07 -12.05
N TYR A 62 -21.13 -17.94 -11.07
CA TYR A 62 -21.05 -19.40 -11.28
C TYR A 62 -22.42 -20.11 -11.31
N HIS A 63 -23.52 -19.38 -11.16
CA HIS A 63 -24.87 -19.96 -11.07
C HIS A 63 -25.69 -19.95 -12.38
N TYR A 64 -25.03 -19.82 -13.54
CA TYR A 64 -25.63 -20.02 -14.87
C TYR A 64 -24.83 -21.03 -15.69
#